data_AF-A0AAE0GP87-F1
#
_entry.id   AF-A0AAE0GP87-F1
#
_cell.length_a   1.000
_cell.length_b   1.000
_cell.length_c   1.000
_cell.angle_alpha   90.00
_cell.angle_beta   90.00
_cell.angle_gamma   90.00
#
_symmetry.space_group_name_H-M   'P 1'
#
loop_
_entity.id
_entity.type
_entity.pdbx_description
1 polymer ?
#
loop_
_entity_poly.entity_id
_entity_poly.type
_entity_poly.pdbx_seq_one_letter_code
_entity_poly.pdbx_strand_id
1 'polypeptide(L)'
;MEAEATRVDLTPVLSSREPGVDREGPLVRVQRWMEERWLGDAENGVSAVVMRWSVTNPSKHAEVELGSMGLSMPMNQDFSGRNLPNVATHCSFVEAYAGGHMGYVQVTKASGKGKVLLLVPQDGTSFEAWRPLEMEDATERSFTFEGHHEGMPMAF
;
A
#
# COMPACT_ATOMS: atom_id res chain seq x y z
N MET A 1 22.98 -1.03 -17.95
CA MET A 1 22.04 0.00 -18.42
C MET A 1 21.26 0.42 -17.19
N GLU A 2 21.69 1.48 -16.52
CA GLU A 2 21.01 1.98 -15.32
C GLU A 2 19.66 2.54 -15.76
N ALA A 3 18.57 2.00 -15.20
CA ALA A 3 17.25 2.52 -15.44
C ALA A 3 17.15 3.90 -14.76
N GLU A 4 16.79 4.92 -15.52
CA GLU A 4 16.48 6.24 -15.00
C GLU A 4 15.20 6.13 -14.16
N ALA A 5 15.34 6.12 -12.84
CA ALA A 5 14.23 6.03 -11.91
C ALA A 5 13.35 7.28 -12.07
N THR A 6 12.17 7.12 -12.67
CA THR A 6 11.19 8.20 -12.76
C THR A 6 10.57 8.40 -11.38
N ARG A 7 11.08 9.38 -10.63
CA ARG A 7 10.57 9.76 -9.32
C ARG A 7 9.22 10.46 -9.48
N VAL A 8 8.14 9.80 -9.08
CA VAL A 8 6.82 10.43 -8.95
C VAL A 8 6.60 10.80 -7.48
N ASP A 9 6.80 12.07 -7.12
CA ASP A 9 6.50 12.57 -5.77
C ASP A 9 4.99 12.69 -5.57
N LEU A 10 4.43 11.88 -4.67
CA LEU A 10 2.98 11.84 -4.43
C LEU A 10 2.55 12.58 -3.15
N THR A 11 3.34 13.53 -2.65
CA THR A 11 3.21 14.16 -1.32
C THR A 11 1.79 14.69 -1.02
N PRO A 12 1.01 14.06 -0.12
CA PRO A 12 -0.10 14.71 0.55
C PRO A 12 0.39 15.29 1.87
N VAL A 13 0.11 16.57 2.15
CA VAL A 13 0.26 17.11 3.50
C VAL A 13 -0.90 16.57 4.33
N LEU A 14 -0.68 15.47 5.06
CA LEU A 14 -1.63 15.04 6.08
C LEU A 14 -1.51 15.99 7.27
N SER A 15 -2.45 16.93 7.39
CA SER A 15 -2.67 17.66 8.63
C SER A 15 -4.07 17.34 9.14
N SER A 16 -4.19 16.45 10.13
CA SER A 16 -5.41 16.37 10.92
C SER A 16 -5.48 17.65 11.76
N ARG A 17 -6.29 18.63 11.35
CA ARG A 17 -6.50 19.88 12.10
C ARG A 17 -7.92 19.91 12.65
N GLU A 18 -8.05 19.88 13.96
CA GLU A 18 -9.26 20.40 14.62
C GLU A 18 -9.21 21.95 14.60
N PRO A 19 -10.33 22.65 14.41
CA PRO A 19 -10.34 24.11 14.44
C PRO A 19 -10.06 24.64 15.86
N GLY A 20 -8.97 25.40 16.04
CA GLY A 20 -8.76 26.24 17.23
C GLY A 20 -7.52 26.00 18.09
N VAL A 21 -6.64 25.04 17.75
CA VAL A 21 -5.38 24.84 18.48
C VAL A 21 -4.21 25.33 17.62
N ASP A 22 -3.69 26.50 17.98
CA ASP A 22 -2.47 27.06 17.39
C ASP A 22 -1.25 26.43 18.09
N ARG A 23 -0.49 25.60 17.37
CA ARG A 23 0.81 25.08 17.83
C ARG A 23 1.83 25.18 16.69
N GLU A 24 2.89 25.95 16.93
CA GLU A 24 4.02 26.15 16.02
C GLU A 24 4.89 24.88 15.92
N GLY A 25 4.89 24.20 14.76
CA GLY A 25 5.89 23.16 14.40
C GLY A 25 5.30 21.97 13.62
N PRO A 26 5.90 21.52 12.49
CA PRO A 26 5.28 20.48 11.67
C PRO A 26 5.38 19.11 12.33
N LEU A 27 4.19 18.50 12.47
CA LEU A 27 3.97 17.06 12.46
C LEU A 27 4.89 16.41 11.40
N VAL A 28 5.46 15.26 11.74
CA VAL A 28 6.44 14.48 10.94
C VAL A 28 6.25 14.64 9.42
N ARG A 29 7.34 14.89 8.69
CA ARG A 29 7.30 14.99 7.22
C ARG A 29 7.36 13.59 6.62
N VAL A 30 6.38 13.27 5.78
CA VAL A 30 6.36 12.03 4.99
C VAL A 30 6.54 12.39 3.52
N GLN A 31 7.62 11.92 2.92
CA GLN A 31 7.83 11.94 1.48
C GLN A 31 7.61 10.54 0.94
N ARG A 32 6.94 10.41 -0.20
CA ARG A 32 6.71 9.11 -0.84
C ARG A 32 6.94 9.22 -2.33
N TRP A 33 7.56 8.20 -2.91
CA TRP A 33 7.81 8.11 -4.33
C TRP A 33 7.81 6.66 -4.79
N MET A 34 7.70 6.48 -6.10
CA MET A 34 7.80 5.18 -6.75
C MET A 34 9.02 5.17 -7.66
N GLU A 35 9.62 4.00 -7.84
CA GLU A 35 10.67 3.75 -8.82
C GLU A 35 10.37 2.44 -9.56
N GLU A 36 10.64 2.43 -10.85
CA GLU A 36 10.62 1.20 -11.64
C GLU A 36 11.93 0.44 -11.42
N ARG A 37 11.84 -0.89 -11.26
CA ARG A 37 12.99 -1.75 -11.09
C ARG A 37 12.80 -3.05 -11.85
N TRP A 38 13.87 -3.54 -12.46
CA TRP A 38 13.94 -4.91 -12.95
C TRP A 38 14.43 -5.82 -11.83
N LEU A 39 13.64 -6.83 -11.48
CA LEU A 39 14.00 -7.83 -10.46
C LEU A 39 14.29 -9.16 -11.14
N GLY A 40 15.44 -9.77 -10.86
CA GLY A 40 15.87 -11.03 -11.47
C GLY A 40 16.90 -10.84 -12.59
N ASP A 41 17.21 -11.92 -13.29
CA ASP A 41 18.16 -11.91 -14.40
C ASP A 41 17.51 -11.39 -15.72
N ALA A 42 18.31 -11.31 -16.79
CA ALA A 42 17.85 -10.77 -18.06
C ALA A 42 16.78 -11.64 -18.77
N GLU A 43 16.72 -12.94 -18.47
CA GLU A 43 15.83 -13.89 -19.15
C GLU A 43 14.54 -14.17 -18.35
N ASN A 44 14.61 -14.09 -17.03
CA ASN A 44 13.54 -14.47 -16.09
C ASN A 44 13.09 -13.33 -15.18
N GLY A 45 13.59 -12.11 -15.41
CA GLY A 45 13.25 -10.99 -14.57
C GLY A 45 11.81 -10.49 -14.75
N VAL A 46 11.36 -9.72 -13.76
CA VAL A 46 10.06 -9.07 -13.74
C VAL A 46 10.24 -7.57 -13.58
N SER A 47 9.45 -6.80 -14.31
CA SER A 47 9.31 -5.38 -14.03
C SER A 47 8.51 -5.22 -12.74
N ALA A 48 9.06 -4.44 -11.81
CA ALA A 48 8.49 -4.14 -10.53
C ALA A 48 8.41 -2.64 -10.32
N VAL A 49 7.41 -2.22 -9.54
CA VAL A 49 7.33 -0.87 -9.00
C VAL A 49 7.64 -0.96 -7.52
N VAL A 50 8.66 -0.24 -7.07
CA VAL A 50 9.03 -0.16 -5.66
C VAL A 50 8.46 1.14 -5.11
N MET A 51 7.62 1.05 -4.08
CA MET A 51 7.16 2.22 -3.34
C MET A 51 8.14 2.49 -2.21
N ARG A 52 8.58 3.74 -2.09
CA ARG A 52 9.46 4.22 -1.04
C ARG A 52 8.80 5.34 -0.25
N TRP A 53 9.13 5.40 1.03
CA TRP A 53 8.76 6.48 1.91
C TRP A 53 9.98 6.92 2.71
N SER A 54 10.06 8.23 2.97
CA SER A 54 10.99 8.82 3.92
C SER A 54 10.17 9.57 4.95
N VAL A 55 10.37 9.21 6.21
CA VAL A 55 9.69 9.82 7.34
C VAL A 55 10.74 10.60 8.14
N THR A 56 10.53 11.90 8.31
CA THR A 56 11.51 12.80 8.94
C THR A 56 10.84 13.63 10.02
N ASN A 57 11.32 13.52 11.25
CA ASN A 57 10.98 14.45 12.33
C ASN A 57 11.89 15.69 12.23
N PRO A 58 11.37 16.88 11.86
CA PRO A 58 12.19 18.08 11.74
C PRO A 58 12.46 18.77 13.09
N SER A 59 11.83 18.31 14.18
CA SER A 59 12.01 18.89 15.51
C SER A 59 13.40 18.59 16.06
N LYS A 60 13.98 19.59 16.73
CA LYS A 60 15.24 19.45 17.48
C LYS A 60 15.04 19.16 18.97
N HIS A 61 13.79 19.25 19.45
CA HIS A 61 13.47 19.31 20.88
C HIS A 61 12.30 18.40 21.28
N ALA A 62 11.66 17.72 20.33
CA ALA A 62 10.55 16.82 20.58
C ALA A 62 10.79 15.49 19.85
N GLU A 63 10.72 14.41 20.60
CA GLU A 63 10.75 13.04 20.08
C GLU A 63 9.36 12.63 19.60
N VAL A 64 9.31 11.80 18.55
CA VAL A 64 8.07 11.23 18.03
C VAL A 64 8.27 9.74 17.84
N GLU A 65 7.35 8.95 18.40
CA GLU A 65 7.28 7.52 18.16
C GLU A 65 6.33 7.24 16.97
N LEU A 66 6.78 6.42 16.03
CA LEU A 66 5.95 5.90 14.95
C LEU A 66 5.47 4.50 15.33
N GLY A 67 4.26 4.40 15.88
CA GLY A 67 3.72 3.12 16.34
C GLY A 67 3.39 2.14 15.20
N SER A 68 2.90 2.65 14.07
CA SER A 68 2.64 1.85 12.87
C SER A 68 2.54 2.73 11.62
N MET A 69 2.68 2.10 10.45
CA MET A 69 2.40 2.71 9.15
C MET A 69 1.51 1.77 8.35
N GLY A 70 0.34 2.24 7.95
CA GLY A 70 -0.59 1.52 7.09
C GLY A 70 -0.48 1.98 5.64
N LEU A 71 -0.50 1.03 4.71
CA LEU A 71 -0.65 1.27 3.28
C LEU A 71 -2.02 0.76 2.83
N SER A 72 -2.90 1.68 2.45
CA SER A 72 -4.20 1.33 1.86
C SER A 72 -4.01 0.53 0.57
N MET A 73 -4.78 -0.54 0.43
CA MET A 73 -4.77 -1.47 -0.69
C MET A 73 -6.14 -1.50 -1.37
N PRO A 74 -6.51 -0.45 -2.14
CA PRO A 74 -7.84 -0.31 -2.72
C PRO A 74 -7.98 -1.12 -4.03
N MET A 75 -7.86 -2.43 -3.93
CA MET A 75 -8.03 -3.33 -5.07
C MET A 75 -9.52 -3.56 -5.34
N ASN A 76 -9.88 -3.74 -6.62
CA ASN A 76 -11.28 -3.91 -7.02
C ASN A 76 -11.79 -5.33 -6.68
N GLN A 77 -12.17 -5.54 -5.43
CA GLN A 77 -12.77 -6.79 -4.92
C GLN A 77 -14.30 -6.72 -4.83
N ASP A 78 -14.91 -5.64 -5.31
CA ASP A 78 -16.34 -5.44 -5.21
C ASP A 78 -17.08 -6.17 -6.34
N PHE A 79 -17.88 -7.18 -5.99
CA PHE A 79 -18.69 -7.94 -6.96
C PHE A 79 -20.16 -7.44 -6.97
N SER A 80 -20.49 -6.44 -6.15
CA SER A 80 -21.86 -5.99 -5.93
C SER A 80 -22.48 -5.46 -7.22
N GLY A 81 -23.68 -5.94 -7.55
CA GLY A 81 -24.41 -5.52 -8.76
C GLY A 81 -23.78 -5.96 -10.09
N ARG A 82 -22.72 -6.79 -10.09
CA ARG A 82 -22.03 -7.23 -11.31
C ARG A 82 -22.47 -8.65 -11.71
N ASN A 83 -22.62 -8.87 -13.01
CA ASN A 83 -22.82 -10.22 -13.56
C ASN A 83 -21.48 -10.97 -13.68
N LEU A 84 -21.53 -12.30 -13.88
CA LEU A 84 -20.32 -13.13 -13.94
C LEU A 84 -19.27 -12.67 -14.98
N PRO A 85 -19.63 -12.32 -16.22
CA PRO A 85 -18.67 -11.76 -17.18
C PRO A 85 -18.00 -10.47 -16.69
N ASN A 86 -18.76 -9.58 -16.06
CA ASN A 86 -18.23 -8.32 -15.51
C ASN A 86 -17.28 -8.58 -14.34
N VAL A 87 -17.63 -9.51 -13.44
CA VAL A 87 -16.76 -9.92 -12.33
C VAL A 87 -15.45 -10.49 -12.86
N ALA A 88 -15.53 -11.44 -13.79
CA ALA A 88 -14.36 -12.09 -14.37
C ALA A 88 -13.38 -11.12 -15.07
N THR A 89 -13.91 -10.03 -15.62
CA THR A 89 -13.14 -9.04 -16.39
C THR A 89 -12.56 -7.92 -15.53
N HIS A 90 -13.31 -7.44 -14.53
CA HIS A 90 -12.98 -6.20 -13.81
C HIS A 90 -12.57 -6.42 -12.37
N CYS A 91 -12.94 -7.54 -11.75
CA CYS A 91 -12.70 -7.75 -10.33
C CYS A 91 -11.44 -8.58 -10.07
N SER A 92 -11.01 -8.56 -8.81
CA SER A 92 -9.83 -9.24 -8.30
C SER A 92 -10.09 -9.95 -6.97
N PHE A 93 -9.29 -10.97 -6.70
CA PHE A 93 -9.13 -11.53 -5.36
C PHE A 93 -7.78 -11.10 -4.79
N VAL A 94 -7.79 -10.66 -3.54
CA VAL A 94 -6.65 -10.16 -2.78
C VAL A 94 -6.49 -11.04 -1.57
N GLU A 95 -5.32 -11.65 -1.47
CA GLU A 95 -4.98 -12.58 -0.41
C GLU A 95 -3.72 -12.07 0.27
N ALA A 96 -3.78 -11.88 1.59
CA ALA A 96 -2.67 -11.39 2.37
C ALA A 96 -2.09 -12.49 3.27
N TYR A 97 -0.76 -12.58 3.30
CA TYR A 97 -0.02 -13.42 4.22
C TYR A 97 0.87 -12.54 5.10
N ALA A 98 0.46 -12.32 6.36
CA ALA A 98 1.21 -11.58 7.38
C ALA A 98 2.39 -12.40 7.93
N GLY A 99 3.42 -12.59 7.10
CA GLY A 99 4.59 -13.43 7.37
C GLY A 99 5.89 -12.67 7.68
N GLY A 100 5.81 -11.40 8.10
CA GLY A 100 6.99 -10.57 8.33
C GLY A 100 7.77 -10.35 7.04
N HIS A 101 9.09 -10.64 7.03
CA HIS A 101 9.94 -10.51 5.83
C HIS A 101 9.56 -11.46 4.69
N MET A 102 8.82 -12.53 4.97
CA MET A 102 8.29 -13.47 3.97
C MET A 102 6.81 -13.22 3.65
N GLY A 103 6.22 -12.17 4.25
CA GLY A 103 4.84 -11.81 4.00
C GLY A 103 4.63 -11.28 2.58
N TYR A 104 3.38 -11.33 2.11
CA TYR A 104 3.02 -10.80 0.79
C TYR A 104 1.53 -10.48 0.71
N VAL A 105 1.17 -9.67 -0.29
CA VAL A 105 -0.21 -9.54 -0.77
C VAL A 105 -0.25 -9.99 -2.22
N GLN A 106 -1.09 -10.98 -2.50
CA GLN A 106 -1.32 -11.52 -3.83
C GLN A 106 -2.62 -10.97 -4.39
N VAL A 107 -2.57 -10.37 -5.59
CA VAL A 107 -3.75 -9.90 -6.31
C VAL A 107 -3.90 -10.69 -7.61
N THR A 108 -4.99 -11.43 -7.72
CA THR A 108 -5.34 -12.24 -8.89
C THR A 108 -6.60 -11.70 -9.54
N LYS A 109 -6.73 -11.88 -10.86
CA LYS A 109 -8.00 -11.59 -11.54
C LYS A 109 -9.07 -12.55 -11.04
N ALA A 110 -10.31 -12.08 -10.90
CA ALA A 110 -11.43 -12.93 -10.48
C ALA A 110 -11.72 -14.09 -11.46
N SER A 111 -11.27 -13.99 -12.72
CA SER A 111 -11.31 -15.10 -13.68
C SER A 111 -10.32 -16.24 -13.40
N GLY A 112 -9.35 -16.04 -12.50
CA GLY A 112 -8.27 -16.99 -12.22
C GLY A 112 -7.23 -17.13 -13.34
N LYS A 113 -7.28 -16.28 -14.38
CA LYS A 113 -6.41 -16.39 -15.56
C LYS A 113 -5.44 -15.20 -15.67
N GLY A 114 -4.21 -15.50 -16.10
CA GLY A 114 -3.22 -14.50 -16.47
C GLY A 114 -2.22 -14.17 -15.36
N LYS A 115 -1.56 -13.01 -15.49
CA LYS A 115 -0.53 -12.56 -14.55
C LYS A 115 -1.14 -12.19 -13.19
N VAL A 116 -0.33 -12.39 -12.16
CA VAL A 116 -0.62 -12.05 -10.76
C VAL A 116 0.22 -10.85 -10.38
N LEU A 117 -0.34 -9.93 -9.61
CA LEU A 117 0.42 -8.87 -8.94
C LEU A 117 0.79 -9.38 -7.54
N LEU A 118 2.08 -9.34 -7.22
CA LEU A 118 2.58 -9.69 -5.90
C LEU A 118 3.20 -8.45 -5.27
N LEU A 119 2.71 -8.06 -4.11
CA LEU A 119 3.36 -7.07 -3.26
C LEU A 119 4.15 -7.81 -2.21
N VAL A 120 5.45 -7.51 -2.15
CA VAL A 120 6.39 -8.12 -1.20
C VAL A 120 7.14 -7.03 -0.46
N PRO A 121 7.54 -7.27 0.79
CA PRO A 121 8.51 -6.43 1.47
C PRO A 121 9.80 -6.33 0.65
N GLN A 122 10.34 -5.12 0.54
CA GLN A 122 11.69 -4.89 0.01
C GLN A 122 12.70 -4.95 1.17
N ASP A 123 13.99 -5.11 0.87
CA ASP A 123 15.08 -5.22 1.85
C ASP A 123 14.91 -4.28 3.06
N GLY A 124 14.94 -4.85 4.27
CA GLY A 124 14.79 -4.10 5.52
C GLY A 124 13.34 -3.79 5.92
N THR A 125 12.35 -4.21 5.12
CA THR A 125 10.93 -4.11 5.47
C THR A 125 10.30 -5.48 5.71
N SER A 126 9.16 -5.49 6.40
CA SER A 126 8.36 -6.67 6.71
C SER A 126 6.87 -6.35 6.56
N PHE A 127 6.05 -7.36 6.35
CA PHE A 127 4.59 -7.24 6.27
C PHE A 127 3.95 -7.90 7.49
N GLU A 128 3.54 -7.08 8.46
CA GLU A 128 3.23 -7.50 9.82
C GLU A 128 1.74 -7.74 10.07
N ALA A 129 0.87 -7.02 9.35
CA ALA A 129 -0.57 -7.15 9.55
C ALA A 129 -1.37 -6.79 8.30
N TRP A 130 -2.60 -7.32 8.28
CA TRP A 130 -3.63 -7.05 7.30
C TRP A 130 -4.91 -6.66 8.04
N ARG A 131 -5.36 -5.42 7.86
CA ARG A 131 -6.49 -4.87 8.62
C ARG A 131 -7.57 -4.35 7.68
N PRO A 132 -8.86 -4.66 7.90
CA PRO A 132 -9.95 -4.02 7.17
C PRO A 132 -10.03 -2.52 7.52
N LEU A 133 -10.30 -1.68 6.52
CA LEU A 133 -10.59 -0.26 6.68
C LEU A 133 -12.06 -0.11 6.99
N GLU A 134 -12.43 -0.16 8.28
CA GLU A 134 -13.83 -0.23 8.69
C GLU A 134 -14.50 1.13 8.82
N MET A 135 -13.76 2.14 9.30
CA MET A 135 -14.27 3.49 9.53
C MET A 135 -13.54 4.53 8.66
N GLU A 136 -12.42 4.14 8.06
CA GLU A 136 -11.57 4.98 7.24
C GLU A 136 -11.95 4.95 5.77
N ASP A 137 -12.71 3.94 5.34
CA ASP A 137 -13.25 3.79 3.99
C ASP A 137 -14.78 3.92 4.02
N ALA A 138 -15.29 4.87 3.23
CA ALA A 138 -16.72 5.14 3.12
C ALA A 138 -17.46 4.18 2.17
N THR A 139 -16.74 3.25 1.51
CA THR A 139 -17.33 2.30 0.58
C THR A 139 -18.27 1.33 1.31
N GLU A 140 -19.51 1.19 0.83
CA GLU A 140 -20.49 0.29 1.46
C GLU A 140 -20.05 -1.17 1.36
N ARG A 141 -19.91 -1.82 2.52
CA ARG A 141 -19.60 -3.25 2.64
C ARG A 141 -20.86 -4.07 2.36
N SER A 142 -20.70 -5.24 1.76
CA SER A 142 -21.77 -6.20 1.51
C SER A 142 -21.24 -7.63 1.58
N PHE A 143 -22.09 -8.64 1.44
CA PHE A 143 -21.63 -10.03 1.37
C PHE A 143 -20.77 -10.32 0.12
N THR A 144 -20.81 -9.43 -0.89
CA THR A 144 -19.99 -9.48 -2.11
C THR A 144 -18.82 -8.52 -2.10
N PHE A 145 -18.61 -7.79 -1.00
CA PHE A 145 -17.52 -6.84 -0.84
C PHE A 145 -17.20 -6.62 0.65
N GLU A 146 -16.09 -7.18 1.10
CA GLU A 146 -15.69 -7.14 2.51
C GLU A 146 -15.10 -5.79 2.94
N GLY A 147 -14.97 -4.82 2.03
CA GLY A 147 -14.26 -3.57 2.27
C GLY A 147 -12.82 -3.61 1.77
N HIS A 148 -12.20 -2.43 1.66
CA HIS A 148 -10.77 -2.35 1.41
C HIS A 148 -9.98 -2.63 2.69
N HIS A 149 -8.71 -2.94 2.52
CA HIS A 149 -7.82 -3.27 3.60
C HIS A 149 -6.58 -2.40 3.53
N GLU A 150 -5.85 -2.33 4.63
CA GLU A 150 -4.48 -1.84 4.65
C GLU A 150 -3.50 -2.95 5.03
N GLY A 151 -2.36 -2.92 4.36
CA GLY A 151 -1.17 -3.65 4.76
C GLY A 151 -0.37 -2.81 5.75
N MET A 152 0.17 -3.42 6.79
CA MET A 152 1.06 -2.74 7.73
C MET A 152 2.51 -3.16 7.48
N PRO A 153 3.25 -2.44 6.62
CA PRO A 153 4.67 -2.63 6.50
C PRO A 153 5.40 -2.04 7.70
N MET A 154 6.40 -2.74 8.20
CA MET A 154 7.34 -2.22 9.20
C MET A 154 8.75 -2.19 8.61
N ALA A 155 9.55 -1.21 9.01
CA ALA A 155 10.96 -1.08 8.65
C ALA A 155 11.76 -0.86 9.93
N PHE A 156 12.86 -1.59 10.12
CA PHE A 156 13.73 -1.52 11.30
C PHE A 156 15.16 -1.13 10.93
#